data_AF-A0A392NQK2-F1
#
_entry.id   AF-A0A392NQK2-F1
#
_cell.length_a   1.000
_cell.length_b   1.000
_cell.length_c   1.000
_cell.angle_alpha   90.00
_cell.angle_beta   90.00
_cell.angle_gamma   90.00
#
_symmetry.space_group_name_H-M   'P 1'
#
loop_
_entity.id
_entity.type
_entity.pdbx_description
1 polymer ?
#
loop_
_entity_poly.entity_id
_entity_poly.type
_entity_poly.pdbx_seq_one_letter_code
_entity_poly.pdbx_strand_id
1 'polypeptide(L)'
;MKMKKIHFSKIYSFKFGKKTKFRREHSQIGRQGYSRVVLCNELQDSFESDLIRNYADNSVRSTKYTVASFFPKSLFEQFRRIANFYFLVVGILAFTKLAPYTAVSAILPLCIIVGATMVKEGIEDLRRKKQ
;
A
#
# COMPACT_ATOMS: atom_id res chain seq x y z
N MET A 1 -57.56 17.28 -30.35
CA MET A 1 -56.59 16.26 -30.82
C MET A 1 -55.71 15.84 -29.64
N LYS A 2 -55.77 14.58 -29.21
CA LYS A 2 -55.10 14.07 -28.00
C LYS A 2 -53.79 13.39 -28.39
N MET A 3 -52.65 13.89 -27.93
CA MET A 3 -51.32 13.34 -28.24
C MET A 3 -51.07 12.03 -27.47
N LYS A 4 -50.74 10.95 -28.18
CA LYS A 4 -50.38 9.64 -27.59
C LYS A 4 -48.95 9.69 -27.04
N LYS A 5 -48.79 9.39 -25.74
CA LYS A 5 -47.48 9.20 -25.10
C LYS A 5 -46.90 7.83 -25.52
N ILE A 6 -45.69 7.83 -26.07
CA ILE A 6 -44.96 6.63 -26.46
C ILE A 6 -44.12 6.17 -25.27
N HIS A 7 -44.30 4.92 -24.82
CA HIS A 7 -43.64 4.38 -23.63
C HIS A 7 -42.35 3.63 -24.02
N PHE A 8 -41.19 4.20 -23.69
CA PHE A 8 -39.85 3.71 -24.07
C PHE A 8 -39.29 2.59 -23.16
N SER A 9 -40.12 1.83 -22.45
CA SER A 9 -39.66 0.87 -21.43
C SER A 9 -39.01 -0.41 -21.95
N LYS A 10 -38.91 -0.62 -23.28
CA LYS A 10 -38.39 -1.87 -23.87
C LYS A 10 -36.97 -1.79 -24.44
N ILE A 11 -36.28 -0.66 -24.36
CA ILE A 11 -34.97 -0.50 -25.02
C ILE A 11 -33.78 -1.04 -24.19
N TYR A 12 -33.99 -1.41 -22.92
CA TYR A 12 -32.88 -1.85 -22.03
C TYR A 12 -32.68 -3.38 -21.89
N SER A 13 -33.27 -4.23 -22.74
CA SER A 13 -32.85 -5.64 -22.78
C SER A 13 -31.72 -5.81 -23.79
N PHE A 14 -30.52 -5.38 -23.41
CA PHE A 14 -29.30 -5.75 -24.10
C PHE A 14 -29.07 -7.25 -23.86
N LYS A 15 -29.67 -8.11 -24.69
CA LYS A 15 -29.29 -9.53 -24.76
C LYS A 15 -27.97 -9.64 -25.52
N PHE A 16 -26.87 -9.44 -24.80
CA PHE A 16 -25.56 -9.87 -25.30
C PHE A 16 -25.48 -11.39 -25.17
N GLY A 17 -25.70 -12.08 -26.29
CA GLY A 17 -25.62 -13.52 -26.39
C GLY A 17 -24.19 -14.02 -26.25
N LYS A 18 -23.81 -14.39 -25.03
CA LYS A 18 -22.91 -15.52 -24.77
C LYS A 18 -23.45 -16.27 -23.55
N LYS A 19 -24.12 -17.41 -23.76
CA LYS A 19 -24.25 -18.40 -22.69
C LYS A 19 -22.86 -18.98 -22.47
N THR A 20 -22.04 -18.31 -21.66
CA THR A 20 -20.86 -18.93 -21.07
C THR A 20 -21.33 -20.19 -20.36
N LYS A 21 -20.58 -21.29 -20.49
CA LYS A 21 -20.86 -22.56 -19.81
C LYS A 21 -20.70 -22.38 -18.29
N PHE A 22 -21.64 -21.70 -17.65
CA PHE A 22 -21.65 -21.38 -16.22
C PHE A 22 -21.74 -22.64 -15.35
N ARG A 23 -22.18 -23.78 -15.90
CA ARG A 23 -22.39 -25.02 -15.15
C ARG A 23 -21.11 -25.74 -14.73
N ARG A 24 -19.93 -25.44 -15.30
CA ARG A 24 -18.68 -26.21 -15.02
C ARG A 24 -17.67 -25.55 -14.09
N GLU A 25 -17.84 -24.29 -13.71
CA GLU A 25 -16.90 -23.60 -12.80
C GLU A 25 -17.26 -23.74 -11.32
N HIS A 26 -18.39 -24.36 -10.97
CA HIS A 26 -18.78 -24.53 -9.57
C HIS A 26 -17.80 -25.40 -8.74
N SER A 27 -16.98 -26.24 -9.37
CA SER A 27 -15.95 -27.04 -8.69
C SER A 27 -14.66 -26.25 -8.36
N GLN A 28 -14.49 -25.06 -8.92
CA GLN A 28 -13.33 -24.20 -8.72
C GLN A 28 -13.63 -23.00 -7.79
N ILE A 29 -14.90 -22.82 -7.43
CA ILE A 29 -15.36 -21.82 -6.46
C ILE A 29 -14.63 -22.05 -5.12
N GLY A 30 -13.91 -21.02 -4.65
CA GLY A 30 -13.11 -21.06 -3.42
C GLY A 30 -11.62 -21.37 -3.58
N ARG A 31 -11.10 -21.57 -4.81
CA ARG A 31 -9.65 -21.68 -5.09
C ARG A 31 -9.01 -20.32 -5.39
N GLN A 32 -7.70 -20.20 -5.15
CA GLN A 32 -6.91 -19.01 -5.47
C GLN A 32 -7.05 -18.68 -6.97
N GLY A 33 -7.62 -17.50 -7.28
CA GLY A 33 -7.90 -17.06 -8.66
C GLY A 33 -9.34 -17.23 -9.16
N TYR A 34 -10.25 -17.80 -8.37
CA TYR A 34 -11.68 -17.99 -8.70
C TYR A 34 -12.62 -17.25 -7.72
N SER A 35 -13.94 -17.35 -7.94
CA SER A 35 -14.96 -16.72 -7.08
C SER A 35 -14.78 -17.11 -5.60
N ARG A 36 -14.84 -16.13 -4.69
CA ARG A 36 -14.81 -16.33 -3.24
C ARG A 36 -16.13 -16.92 -2.72
N VAL A 37 -16.06 -17.74 -1.67
CA VAL A 37 -17.22 -18.30 -0.95
C VAL A 37 -17.29 -17.63 0.41
N VAL A 38 -18.43 -17.04 0.73
CA VAL A 38 -18.72 -16.48 2.06
C VAL A 38 -19.82 -17.32 2.67
N LEU A 39 -19.54 -17.95 3.81
CA LEU A 39 -20.50 -18.73 4.58
C LEU A 39 -21.22 -17.78 5.53
N CYS A 40 -22.54 -17.67 5.41
CA CYS A 40 -23.33 -16.88 6.35
C CYS A 40 -23.86 -17.80 7.46
N ASN A 41 -23.71 -17.39 8.71
CA ASN A 41 -24.39 -17.99 9.86
C ASN A 41 -23.89 -19.39 10.31
N GLU A 42 -22.70 -19.82 9.90
CA GLU A 42 -22.02 -21.02 10.43
C GLU A 42 -20.73 -20.62 11.16
N LEU A 43 -20.76 -20.70 12.50
CA LEU A 43 -19.77 -20.07 13.38
C LEU A 43 -18.54 -20.95 13.71
N GLN A 44 -18.57 -22.25 13.41
CA GLN A 44 -17.58 -23.19 13.95
C GLN A 44 -16.46 -23.58 12.95
N ASP A 45 -16.79 -23.76 11.67
CA ASP A 45 -15.81 -24.16 10.63
C ASP A 45 -15.28 -22.98 9.79
N SER A 46 -15.79 -21.77 10.04
CA SER A 46 -15.46 -20.55 9.30
C SER A 46 -14.09 -19.97 9.68
N PHE A 47 -13.67 -20.07 10.94
CA PHE A 47 -12.37 -19.52 11.40
C PHE A 47 -11.17 -20.24 10.78
N GLU A 48 -11.17 -21.57 10.78
CA GLU A 48 -10.11 -22.38 10.13
C GLU A 48 -10.09 -22.13 8.61
N SER A 49 -11.27 -22.02 8.00
CA SER A 49 -11.41 -21.74 6.57
C SER A 49 -10.94 -20.34 6.17
N ASP A 50 -11.18 -19.32 7.01
CA ASP A 50 -10.75 -17.94 6.78
C ASP A 50 -9.25 -17.76 7.00
N LEU A 51 -8.65 -18.46 7.98
CA LEU A 51 -7.18 -18.53 8.12
C LEU A 51 -6.52 -19.16 6.88
N ILE A 52 -7.10 -20.24 6.35
CA ILE A 52 -6.58 -20.91 5.14
C ILE A 52 -6.72 -20.01 3.90
N ARG A 53 -7.78 -19.20 3.83
CA ARG A 53 -8.09 -18.36 2.66
C ARG A 53 -7.40 -16.99 2.64
N ASN A 54 -6.78 -16.55 3.75
CA ASN A 54 -5.98 -15.32 3.84
C ASN A 54 -6.67 -14.11 3.18
N TYR A 55 -7.95 -13.90 3.47
CA TYR A 55 -8.62 -12.70 2.98
C TYR A 55 -8.06 -11.47 3.68
N ALA A 56 -7.81 -10.42 2.90
CA ALA A 56 -7.41 -9.14 3.45
C ALA A 56 -8.58 -8.56 4.27
N ASP A 57 -8.25 -8.00 5.43
CA ASP A 57 -9.21 -7.26 6.24
C ASP A 57 -9.72 -6.03 5.48
N ASN A 58 -10.93 -5.56 5.81
CA ASN A 58 -11.53 -4.37 5.21
C ASN A 58 -10.94 -3.04 5.75
N SER A 59 -9.76 -3.11 6.38
CA SER A 59 -9.01 -1.94 6.81
C SER A 59 -8.45 -1.20 5.59
N VAL A 60 -9.07 -0.07 5.25
CA VAL A 60 -8.58 0.81 4.20
C VAL A 60 -7.37 1.57 4.72
N ARG A 61 -6.20 1.25 4.14
CA ARG A 61 -4.95 1.88 4.53
C ARG A 61 -4.51 2.93 3.51
N SER A 62 -4.78 4.20 3.82
CA SER A 62 -4.39 5.36 3.02
C SER A 62 -2.92 5.79 3.21
N THR A 63 -2.18 5.13 4.11
CA THR A 63 -0.80 5.54 4.45
C THR A 63 0.24 4.88 3.58
N LYS A 64 1.08 5.71 2.95
CA LYS A 64 2.16 5.32 2.06
C LYS A 64 3.27 4.53 2.77
N TYR A 65 3.39 4.65 4.11
CA TYR A 65 4.43 3.99 4.90
C TYR A 65 3.87 3.16 6.08
N THR A 66 4.38 1.94 6.26
CA THR A 66 4.25 1.15 7.52
C THR A 66 5.22 1.72 8.53
N VAL A 67 4.83 1.78 9.81
CA VAL A 67 5.72 2.29 10.87
C VAL A 67 7.08 1.59 10.80
N ALA A 68 7.10 0.29 10.49
CA ALA A 68 8.30 -0.51 10.26
C ALA A 68 9.07 -0.19 8.96
N SER A 69 8.39 0.21 7.87
CA SER A 69 9.02 0.54 6.59
C SER A 69 9.31 2.05 6.41
N PHE A 70 8.88 2.88 7.36
CA PHE A 70 9.01 4.33 7.30
C PHE A 70 10.48 4.73 7.38
N PHE A 71 11.21 4.17 8.34
CA PHE A 71 12.61 4.48 8.56
C PHE A 71 13.50 4.15 7.35
N PRO A 72 13.53 2.91 6.82
CA PRO A 72 14.40 2.60 5.68
C PRO A 72 14.01 3.34 4.40
N LYS A 73 12.71 3.60 4.15
CA LYS A 73 12.28 4.32 2.95
C LYS A 73 12.54 5.82 3.03
N SER A 74 12.23 6.47 4.15
CA SER A 74 12.48 7.91 4.33
C SER A 74 13.99 8.19 4.29
N LEU A 75 14.80 7.35 4.95
CA LEU A 75 16.26 7.44 4.88
C LEU A 75 16.79 7.28 3.45
N PHE A 76 16.26 6.32 2.69
CA PHE A 76 16.63 6.11 1.29
C PHE A 76 16.27 7.31 0.39
N GLU A 77 15.08 7.88 0.56
CA GLU A 77 14.66 9.09 -0.16
C GLU A 77 15.58 10.28 0.16
N GLN A 78 16.01 10.41 1.42
CA GLN A 78 16.93 11.46 1.83
C GLN A 78 18.35 11.25 1.31
N PHE A 79 18.88 10.04 1.28
CA PHE A 79 20.22 9.77 0.71
C PHE A 79 20.29 9.82 -0.81
N ARG A 80 19.15 9.73 -1.51
CA ARG A 80 19.09 9.99 -2.95
C ARG A 80 19.38 11.46 -3.31
N ARG A 81 19.34 12.36 -2.33
CA ARG A 81 19.71 13.77 -2.52
C ARG A 81 21.22 13.92 -2.61
N ILE A 82 21.70 14.49 -3.71
CA ILE A 82 23.14 14.66 -4.03
C ILE A 82 23.92 15.29 -2.87
N ALA A 83 23.34 16.29 -2.19
CA ALA A 83 23.97 16.93 -1.03
C ALA A 83 24.20 15.94 0.13
N ASN A 84 23.19 15.13 0.47
CA ASN A 84 23.30 14.15 1.55
C ASN A 84 24.26 13.01 1.18
N PHE A 85 24.29 12.61 -0.08
CA PHE A 85 25.25 11.64 -0.62
C PHE A 85 26.69 12.16 -0.56
N TYR A 86 26.92 13.42 -0.92
CA TYR A 86 28.25 14.05 -0.83
C TYR A 86 28.80 14.01 0.60
N PHE A 87 28.01 14.46 1.58
CA PHE A 87 28.43 14.45 2.99
C PHE A 87 28.64 13.04 3.53
N LEU A 88 27.89 12.04 3.06
CA LEU A 88 28.10 10.64 3.40
C LEU A 88 29.45 10.14 2.87
N VAL A 89 29.76 10.39 1.60
CA VAL A 89 31.04 9.97 0.98
C VAL A 89 32.22 10.67 1.64
N VAL A 90 32.12 11.98 1.89
CA VAL A 90 33.15 12.75 2.61
C VAL A 90 33.33 12.21 4.03
N GLY A 91 32.24 11.86 4.72
CA GLY A 91 32.28 11.24 6.05
C GLY A 91 33.01 9.89 6.04
N ILE A 92 32.74 9.03 5.06
CA ILE A 92 33.42 7.74 4.89
C ILE A 92 34.91 7.93 4.60
N LEU A 93 35.27 8.87 3.72
CA LEU A 93 36.66 9.21 3.42
C LEU A 93 37.38 9.78 4.65
N ALA A 94 36.68 10.54 5.49
CA ALA A 94 37.21 11.11 6.73
C ALA A 94 37.47 10.07 7.84
N PHE A 95 37.00 8.82 7.71
CA PHE A 95 37.41 7.72 8.59
C PHE A 95 38.82 7.19 8.27
N THR A 96 39.35 7.49 7.08
CA THR A 96 40.72 7.13 6.73
C THR A 96 41.71 8.10 7.40
N LYS A 97 42.87 7.60 7.83
CA LYS A 97 43.93 8.40 8.48
C LYS A 97 44.56 9.48 7.59
N LEU A 98 44.07 9.63 6.35
CA LEU A 98 44.55 10.58 5.36
C LEU A 98 43.84 11.94 5.43
N ALA A 99 42.71 12.02 6.14
CA ALA A 99 41.92 13.24 6.22
C ALA A 99 42.38 14.13 7.40
N PRO A 100 42.62 15.44 7.18
CA PRO A 100 42.97 16.39 8.24
C PRO A 100 41.76 16.84 9.07
N TYR A 101 40.56 16.36 8.75
CA TYR A 101 39.29 16.74 9.38
C TYR A 101 38.64 15.54 10.08
N THR A 102 37.96 15.77 11.20
CA THR A 102 37.25 14.71 11.92
C THR A 102 35.93 14.35 11.23
N ALA A 103 35.70 13.07 10.98
CA ALA A 103 34.47 12.55 10.37
C ALA A 103 33.19 13.02 11.09
N VAL A 104 33.28 13.22 12.41
CA VAL A 104 32.18 13.71 13.26
C VAL A 104 31.68 15.07 12.80
N SER A 105 32.57 16.01 12.48
CA SER A 105 32.20 17.38 12.10
C SER A 105 31.38 17.46 10.80
N ALA A 106 31.61 16.53 9.87
CA ALA A 106 30.90 16.45 8.59
C ALA A 106 29.57 15.67 8.69
N ILE A 107 29.52 14.60 9.48
CA ILE A 107 28.36 13.71 9.58
C ILE A 107 27.30 14.27 10.55
N LEU A 108 27.73 14.95 11.63
CA LEU A 108 26.84 15.47 12.67
C LEU A 108 25.70 16.37 12.13
N PRO A 109 25.96 17.44 11.36
CA PRO A 109 24.90 18.30 10.84
C PRO A 109 23.93 17.55 9.92
N LEU A 110 24.44 16.59 9.14
CA LEU A 110 23.62 15.75 8.28
C LEU A 110 22.66 14.88 9.10
N CYS A 111 23.16 14.19 10.13
CA CYS A 111 22.33 13.35 11.00
C CYS A 111 21.23 14.14 11.70
N ILE A 112 21.51 15.37 12.15
CA ILE A 112 20.51 16.23 12.80
C ILE A 112 19.40 16.62 11.83
N ILE A 113 19.74 17.08 10.62
CA ILE A 113 18.76 17.52 9.62
C ILE A 113 17.94 16.33 9.12
N VAL A 114 18.59 15.20 8.84
CA VAL A 114 17.95 13.96 8.40
C VAL A 114 17.01 13.42 9.48
N GLY A 115 17.50 13.35 10.72
CA GLY A 115 16.68 12.94 11.86
C GLY A 115 15.46 13.84 12.07
N ALA A 116 15.63 15.16 12.05
CA ALA A 116 14.53 16.10 12.23
C ALA A 116 13.47 16.00 11.12
N THR A 117 13.89 15.82 9.86
CA THR A 117 12.96 15.62 8.74
C THR A 117 12.22 14.29 8.84
N MET A 118 12.92 13.20 9.18
CA MET A 118 12.29 11.89 9.42
C MET A 118 11.28 11.94 10.57
N VAL A 119 11.60 12.61 11.68
CA VAL A 119 10.67 12.74 12.82
C VAL A 119 9.42 13.53 12.40
N LYS A 120 9.60 14.65 11.69
CA LYS A 120 8.48 15.47 11.21
C LYS A 120 7.56 14.67 10.27
N GLU A 121 8.13 13.99 9.28
CA GLU A 121 7.39 13.13 8.35
C GLU A 121 6.66 12.01 9.09
N GLY A 122 7.30 11.39 10.09
CA GLY A 122 6.72 10.31 10.88
C GLY A 122 5.50 10.76 11.69
N ILE A 123 5.58 11.94 12.31
CA ILE A 123 4.45 12.53 13.06
C ILE A 123 3.28 12.83 12.12
N GLU A 124 3.56 13.37 10.93
CA GLU A 124 2.52 13.65 9.93
C GLU A 124 1.82 12.36 9.46
N ASP A 125 2.60 11.30 9.22
CA ASP A 125 2.08 10.01 8.76
C ASP A 125 1.25 9.31 9.85
N LEU A 126 1.62 9.45 11.13
CA LEU A 126 0.83 8.96 12.27
C LEU A 126 -0.50 9.72 12.41
N ARG A 127 -0.48 11.04 12.22
CA ARG A 127 -1.70 11.85 12.26
C ARG A 127 -2.70 11.45 11.18
N ARG A 128 -2.22 11.11 9.97
CA ARG A 128 -3.05 10.60 8.86
C ARG A 128 -3.64 9.21 9.12
N LYS A 129 -3.02 8.37 9.95
CA LYS A 129 -3.56 7.05 10.33
C LYS A 129 -4.74 7.12 11.30
N LYS A 130 -4.88 8.24 12.01
CA LYS A 130 -5.90 8.46 13.02
C LYS A 130 -7.17 9.13 12.44
N GLN A 131 -7.07 9.69 11.24
CA GLN A 131 -8.20 10.24 10.47
C GLN A 131 -8.91 9.14 9.68
#